data_AF-S8DDH4-F1
#
_entry.id   AF-S8DDH4-F1
#
_cell.length_a   1.000
_cell.length_b   1.000
_cell.length_c   1.000
_cell.angle_alpha   90.00
_cell.angle_beta   90.00
_cell.angle_gamma   90.00
#
_symmetry.space_group_name_H-M   'P 1'
#
loop_
_entity.id
_entity.type
_entity.pdbx_description
1 polymer ?
#
loop_
_entity_poly.entity_id
_entity_poly.type
_entity_poly.pdbx_seq_one_letter_code
_entity_poly.pdbx_strand_id
1 'polypeptide(L)'
;MGFLSTILGIFGFGLGFAIGLTIGYFLFIYFQPTDVKDPEIRPLVEKDAKSLEKLLPEIPLWIKNPDYDRIDWLNKFIEYMWPYLDKAICKMTKKIAEPIVAEQIPKYKIDSVDFEALTLGCLPPTFEGF
;
A
#
# COMPACT_ATOMS: atom_id res chain seq x y z
N MET A 1 8.48 32.69 49.80
CA MET A 1 9.48 31.74 49.24
C MET A 1 9.20 31.32 47.79
N GLY A 2 8.19 31.86 47.08
CA GLY A 2 7.79 31.36 45.74
C GLY A 2 8.21 32.21 44.52
N PHE A 3 8.64 33.46 44.70
CA PHE A 3 8.94 34.35 43.57
C PHE A 3 10.31 34.05 42.92
N LEU A 4 11.34 33.86 43.73
CA LEU A 4 12.69 33.51 43.26
C LEU A 4 12.73 32.13 42.59
N SER A 5 11.94 31.16 43.08
CA SER A 5 11.85 29.84 42.46
C SER A 5 11.24 29.88 41.07
N THR A 6 10.24 30.75 40.84
CA THR A 6 9.62 30.91 39.51
C THR A 6 10.58 31.56 38.52
N ILE A 7 11.35 32.56 38.96
CA ILE A 7 12.37 33.21 38.12
C ILE A 7 13.48 32.22 37.75
N LEU A 8 14.02 31.48 38.72
CA LEU A 8 15.02 30.44 38.44
C LEU A 8 14.48 29.34 37.51
N GLY A 9 13.20 28.96 37.65
CA GLY A 9 12.56 27.98 36.79
C GLY A 9 12.47 28.43 35.32
N ILE A 10 12.09 29.69 35.06
CA ILE A 10 12.02 30.24 33.70
C ILE A 10 13.42 30.33 33.07
N PHE A 11 14.42 30.76 33.84
CA PHE A 11 15.81 30.79 33.35
C PHE A 11 16.37 29.40 33.09
N GLY A 12 16.12 28.44 33.98
CA GLY A 12 16.55 27.04 33.83
C GLY A 12 15.90 26.36 32.62
N PHE A 13 14.61 26.60 32.39
CA PHE A 13 13.91 26.09 31.22
C PHE A 13 14.46 26.70 29.92
N GLY A 14 14.67 28.02 29.89
CA GLY A 14 15.23 28.70 28.72
C GLY A 14 16.63 28.20 28.36
N LEU A 15 17.51 28.04 29.35
CA LEU A 15 18.86 27.51 29.14
C LEU A 15 18.83 26.04 28.71
N GLY A 16 18.02 25.21 29.37
CA GLY A 16 17.87 23.80 29.05
C GLY A 16 17.31 23.57 27.64
N PHE A 17 16.32 24.38 27.24
CA PHE A 17 15.74 24.32 25.91
C PHE A 17 16.74 24.72 24.82
N ALA A 18 17.50 25.79 25.03
CA ALA A 18 18.53 26.22 24.09
C ALA A 18 19.63 25.16 23.92
N ILE A 19 20.14 24.62 25.03
CA ILE A 19 21.16 23.56 25.02
C ILE A 19 20.61 22.30 24.33
N GLY A 20 19.39 21.89 24.67
CA GLY A 20 18.72 20.73 24.07
C GLY A 20 18.55 20.85 22.55
N LEU A 21 18.13 22.03 22.07
CA LEU A 21 18.01 22.27 20.62
C LEU A 21 19.38 22.23 19.92
N THR A 22 20.41 22.84 20.49
CA THR A 22 21.75 22.80 19.89
C THR A 22 22.31 21.38 19.82
N ILE A 23 22.19 20.60 20.91
CA ILE A 23 22.65 19.20 20.92
C ILE A 23 21.84 18.36 19.93
N GLY A 24 20.51 18.53 19.90
CA GLY A 24 19.63 17.84 18.95
C GLY A 24 19.98 18.15 17.49
N TYR A 25 20.22 19.42 17.16
CA TYR A 25 20.63 19.82 15.80
C TYR A 25 21.94 19.15 15.39
N PHE A 26 22.94 19.14 16.28
CA PHE A 26 24.23 18.52 15.96
C PHE A 26 24.11 17.00 15.78
N LEU A 27 23.44 16.31 16.71
CA LEU A 27 23.31 14.85 16.68
C LEU A 27 22.45 14.33 15.52
N PHE A 28 21.34 15.01 15.21
CA PHE A 28 20.36 14.48 14.26
C PHE A 28 20.47 15.07 12.85
N ILE A 29 20.96 16.30 12.69
CA ILE A 29 20.99 16.99 11.39
C ILE A 29 22.42 17.16 10.91
N TYR A 30 23.32 17.70 11.73
CA TYR A 30 24.68 18.04 11.30
C TYR A 30 25.54 16.80 11.01
N PHE A 31 25.44 15.74 11.81
CA PHE A 31 26.17 14.49 11.60
C PHE A 31 25.55 13.57 10.55
N GLN A 32 24.40 13.93 9.97
CA GLN A 32 23.79 13.11 8.94
C GLN A 32 24.58 13.28 7.63
N PRO A 33 25.18 12.22 7.08
CA PRO A 33 25.98 12.33 5.86
C PRO A 33 25.09 12.82 4.72
N THR A 34 25.33 14.04 4.24
CA THR A 34 24.61 14.64 3.11
C THR A 34 25.15 14.20 1.76
N ASP A 35 26.19 13.36 1.77
CA ASP A 35 26.90 12.92 0.58
C ASP A 35 26.11 11.79 -0.11
N VAL A 36 25.17 12.20 -0.96
CA VAL A 36 24.48 11.30 -1.89
C VAL A 36 25.45 11.06 -3.03
N LYS A 37 26.04 9.86 -3.07
CA LYS A 37 26.87 9.46 -4.20
C LYS A 37 26.04 9.52 -5.48
N ASP A 38 26.49 10.29 -6.45
CA ASP A 38 25.89 10.30 -7.77
C ASP A 38 26.01 8.90 -8.37
N PRO A 39 24.90 8.25 -8.75
CA PRO A 39 24.96 6.94 -9.37
C PRO A 39 25.63 7.06 -10.74
N GLU A 40 26.61 6.20 -11.03
CA GLU A 40 27.17 6.10 -12.37
C GLU A 40 26.08 5.63 -13.36
N ILE A 41 25.62 6.55 -14.21
CA ILE A 41 24.64 6.25 -15.25
C ILE A 41 25.38 5.53 -16.38
N ARG A 42 25.27 4.19 -16.39
CA ARG A 42 25.76 3.34 -17.49
C ARG A 42 24.59 2.95 -18.41
N PRO A 43 24.80 2.88 -19.73
CA PRO A 43 23.78 2.44 -20.67
C PRO A 43 23.35 0.98 -20.38
N LEU A 44 22.10 0.65 -20.68
CA LEU A 44 21.52 -0.67 -20.36
C LEU A 44 22.28 -1.84 -21.01
N VAL A 45 22.93 -1.59 -22.16
CA VAL A 45 23.75 -2.58 -22.88
C VAL A 45 24.97 -3.03 -22.06
N GLU A 46 25.46 -2.19 -21.16
CA GLU A 46 26.64 -2.45 -20.33
C GLU A 46 26.30 -3.03 -18.95
N LYS A 47 24.99 -3.17 -18.63
CA LYS A 47 24.56 -3.74 -17.35
C LYS A 47 24.60 -5.27 -17.37
N ASP A 48 24.93 -5.84 -16.21
CA ASP A 48 24.91 -7.29 -16.02
C ASP A 48 23.48 -7.85 -16.01
N ALA A 49 23.33 -9.14 -16.33
CA ALA A 49 22.02 -9.80 -16.42
C ALA A 49 21.20 -9.71 -15.12
N LYS A 50 21.84 -9.80 -13.94
CA LYS A 50 21.14 -9.69 -12.65
C LYS A 50 20.62 -8.27 -12.41
N SER A 51 21.39 -7.26 -12.79
CA SER A 51 20.92 -5.88 -12.74
C SER A 51 19.78 -5.61 -13.71
N LEU A 52 19.81 -6.20 -14.91
CA LEU A 52 18.69 -6.09 -15.87
C LEU A 52 17.44 -6.81 -15.38
N GLU A 53 17.57 -7.99 -14.80
CA GLU A 53 16.45 -8.75 -14.22
C GLU A 53 15.77 -7.96 -13.10
N LYS A 54 16.54 -7.26 -12.26
CA LYS A 54 15.99 -6.36 -11.22
C LYS A 54 15.23 -5.17 -11.78
N LEU A 55 15.51 -4.74 -13.01
CA LEU A 55 14.80 -3.63 -13.66
C LEU A 55 13.52 -4.10 -14.37
N LEU A 56 13.38 -5.40 -14.67
CA LEU A 56 12.19 -5.92 -15.37
C LEU A 56 10.87 -5.56 -14.68
N PRO A 57 10.72 -5.61 -13.34
CA PRO A 57 9.49 -5.19 -12.68
C PRO A 57 9.18 -3.69 -12.88
N GLU A 58 10.21 -2.84 -12.94
CA GLU A 58 10.07 -1.38 -13.06
C GLU A 58 9.68 -0.92 -14.48
N ILE A 59 9.81 -1.79 -15.48
CA ILE A 59 9.44 -1.46 -16.86
C ILE A 59 7.92 -1.22 -16.92
N PRO A 60 7.48 -0.06 -17.48
CA PRO A 60 6.07 0.24 -17.67
C PRO A 60 5.32 -0.83 -18.45
N LEU A 61 4.06 -1.07 -18.06
CA LEU A 61 3.24 -2.15 -18.62
C LEU A 61 2.95 -1.95 -20.12
N TRP A 62 2.85 -0.72 -20.63
CA TRP A 62 2.68 -0.43 -22.06
C TRP A 62 3.90 -0.80 -22.91
N ILE A 63 5.09 -0.94 -22.31
CA ILE A 63 6.27 -1.45 -23.01
C ILE A 63 6.24 -2.98 -23.06
N LYS A 64 5.72 -3.62 -21.99
CA LYS A 64 5.63 -5.08 -21.89
C LYS A 64 4.52 -5.64 -22.77
N ASN A 65 3.40 -4.92 -22.85
CA ASN A 65 2.17 -5.39 -23.48
C ASN A 65 1.77 -4.41 -24.60
N PRO A 66 1.84 -4.80 -25.88
CA PRO A 66 1.54 -3.91 -27.01
C PRO A 66 0.08 -3.44 -27.03
N ASP A 67 -0.83 -4.23 -26.47
CA ASP A 67 -2.27 -3.93 -26.40
C ASP A 67 -2.69 -3.25 -25.09
N TYR A 68 -1.73 -2.84 -24.25
CA TYR A 68 -1.99 -2.18 -22.96
C TYR A 68 -2.94 -0.98 -23.12
N ASP A 69 -2.62 -0.06 -24.04
CA ASP A 69 -3.41 1.16 -24.24
C ASP A 69 -4.84 0.88 -24.72
N ARG A 70 -5.09 -0.28 -25.34
CA ARG A 70 -6.41 -0.65 -25.85
C ARG A 70 -7.37 -1.11 -24.76
N ILE A 71 -6.85 -1.62 -23.64
CA ILE A 71 -7.64 -2.23 -22.57
C ILE A 71 -7.48 -1.49 -21.23
N ASP A 72 -6.49 -0.60 -21.09
CA ASP A 72 -6.30 0.24 -19.90
C ASP A 72 -7.56 1.02 -19.52
N TRP A 73 -8.30 1.54 -20.50
CA TRP A 73 -9.57 2.23 -20.24
C TRP A 73 -10.63 1.33 -19.59
N LEU A 74 -10.68 0.05 -19.99
CA LEU A 74 -11.62 -0.93 -19.44
C LEU A 74 -11.22 -1.31 -18.01
N ASN A 75 -9.92 -1.53 -17.77
CA ASN A 75 -9.41 -1.83 -16.43
C ASN A 75 -9.71 -0.67 -15.47
N LYS A 76 -9.47 0.58 -15.88
CA LYS A 76 -9.84 1.79 -15.09
C LYS A 76 -11.34 1.88 -14.85
N PHE A 77 -12.15 1.57 -15.86
CA PHE A 77 -13.61 1.59 -15.72
C PHE A 77 -14.10 0.56 -14.68
N ILE A 78 -13.56 -0.66 -14.74
CA ILE A 78 -13.89 -1.72 -13.78
C ILE A 78 -13.40 -1.34 -12.38
N GLU A 79 -12.23 -0.73 -12.25
CA GLU A 79 -11.73 -0.23 -10.98
C GLU A 79 -12.69 0.76 -10.31
N TYR A 80 -13.22 1.74 -11.07
CA TYR A 80 -14.22 2.67 -10.55
C TYR A 80 -15.55 2.00 -10.17
N MET A 81 -15.93 0.94 -10.88
CA MET A 81 -17.17 0.20 -10.60
C MET A 81 -17.03 -0.87 -9.52
N TRP A 82 -15.81 -1.31 -9.21
CA TRP A 82 -15.52 -2.45 -8.34
C TRP A 82 -16.27 -2.46 -7.00
N PRO A 83 -16.34 -1.36 -6.22
CA PRO A 83 -17.06 -1.38 -4.94
C PRO A 83 -18.57 -1.65 -5.07
N TYR A 84 -19.15 -1.41 -6.25
CA TYR A 84 -20.54 -1.75 -6.54
C TYR A 84 -20.68 -3.17 -7.09
N LEU A 85 -19.75 -3.58 -7.95
CA LEU A 85 -19.71 -4.93 -8.50
C LEU A 85 -19.49 -5.97 -7.40
N ASP A 86 -18.58 -5.73 -6.46
CA ASP A 86 -18.35 -6.60 -5.29
C ASP A 86 -19.67 -6.86 -4.54
N LYS A 87 -20.38 -5.79 -4.17
CA LYS A 87 -21.67 -5.89 -3.46
C LYS A 87 -22.72 -6.65 -4.26
N ALA A 88 -22.83 -6.37 -5.56
CA ALA A 88 -23.82 -7.00 -6.42
C ALA A 88 -23.53 -8.49 -6.62
N ILE A 89 -22.27 -8.84 -6.90
CA ILE A 89 -21.82 -10.21 -7.10
C ILE A 89 -21.98 -10.98 -5.80
N CYS A 90 -21.50 -10.47 -4.66
CA CYS A 90 -21.67 -11.15 -3.38
C CYS A 90 -23.14 -11.41 -3.04
N LYS A 91 -24.04 -10.44 -3.30
CA LYS A 91 -25.48 -10.65 -3.10
C LYS A 91 -26.02 -11.76 -4.01
N MET A 92 -25.61 -11.78 -5.27
CA MET A 92 -26.01 -12.81 -6.23
C MET A 92 -25.45 -14.19 -5.83
N THR A 93 -24.19 -14.26 -5.43
CA THR A 93 -23.54 -15.50 -4.96
C THR A 93 -24.24 -16.06 -3.74
N LYS A 94 -24.58 -15.24 -2.74
CA LYS A 94 -25.36 -15.69 -1.57
C LYS A 94 -26.69 -16.31 -2.00
N LYS A 95 -27.45 -15.61 -2.85
CA LYS A 95 -28.74 -16.09 -3.36
C LYS A 95 -28.65 -17.41 -4.13
N ILE A 96 -27.55 -17.65 -4.85
CA ILE A 96 -27.31 -18.89 -5.59
C ILE A 96 -26.81 -20.00 -4.64
N ALA A 97 -25.96 -19.67 -3.69
CA ALA A 97 -25.34 -20.64 -2.79
C ALA A 97 -26.29 -21.14 -1.70
N GLU A 98 -27.19 -20.31 -1.18
CA GLU A 98 -28.19 -20.68 -0.17
C GLU A 98 -28.94 -21.99 -0.49
N PRO A 99 -29.58 -22.17 -1.66
CA PRO A 99 -30.27 -23.42 -1.98
C PRO A 99 -29.30 -24.61 -2.11
N ILE A 100 -28.10 -24.40 -2.67
CA ILE A 100 -27.10 -25.47 -2.84
C ILE A 100 -26.63 -25.98 -1.48
N VAL A 101 -26.36 -25.06 -0.55
CA VAL A 101 -25.95 -25.39 0.82
C VAL A 101 -27.08 -26.08 1.57
N ALA A 102 -28.33 -25.58 1.45
CA ALA A 102 -29.50 -26.19 2.07
C ALA A 102 -29.71 -27.66 1.68
N GLU A 103 -29.42 -28.03 0.43
CA GLU A 103 -29.49 -29.43 -0.02
C GLU A 103 -28.41 -30.33 0.61
N GLN A 104 -27.26 -29.77 0.99
CA GLN A 104 -26.17 -30.54 1.59
C GLN A 104 -26.26 -30.63 3.12
N ILE A 105 -26.90 -29.65 3.79
CA ILE A 105 -27.05 -29.62 5.26
C ILE A 105 -27.54 -30.96 5.85
N PRO A 106 -28.61 -31.60 5.32
CA PRO A 106 -29.11 -32.87 5.86
C PRO A 106 -28.11 -34.02 5.76
N LYS A 107 -27.24 -34.02 4.73
CA LYS A 107 -26.24 -35.08 4.52
C LYS A 107 -25.16 -35.07 5.59
N TYR A 108 -24.82 -33.87 6.09
CA TYR A 108 -23.73 -33.68 7.05
C TYR A 108 -24.21 -33.46 8.49
N LYS A 109 -25.53 -33.51 8.75
CA LYS A 109 -26.13 -33.28 10.09
C LYS A 109 -25.71 -31.95 10.72
N ILE A 110 -25.69 -30.88 9.92
CA ILE A 110 -25.41 -29.52 10.36
C ILE A 110 -26.74 -28.82 10.70
N ASP A 111 -26.77 -27.94 11.70
CA ASP A 111 -28.01 -27.27 12.11
C ASP A 111 -28.35 -26.07 11.20
N SER A 112 -27.38 -25.19 10.91
CA SER A 112 -27.51 -24.09 9.94
C SER A 112 -26.16 -23.66 9.40
N VAL A 113 -26.16 -23.07 8.20
CA VAL A 113 -24.96 -22.50 7.56
C VAL A 113 -25.33 -21.17 6.94
N ASP A 114 -24.66 -20.12 7.36
CA ASP A 114 -24.87 -18.76 6.87
C ASP A 114 -23.54 -18.08 6.53
N PHE A 115 -23.59 -17.08 5.66
CA PHE A 115 -22.43 -16.28 5.29
C PHE A 115 -22.26 -15.08 6.25
N GLU A 116 -21.32 -15.18 7.19
CA GLU A 116 -20.94 -14.08 8.09
C GLU A 116 -20.45 -12.85 7.30
N ALA A 117 -19.45 -13.04 6.42
CA ALA A 117 -18.97 -12.03 5.50
C ALA A 117 -18.62 -12.68 4.14
N LEU A 118 -18.97 -12.01 3.05
CA LEU A 118 -18.58 -12.40 1.70
C LEU A 118 -18.15 -11.13 0.95
N THR A 119 -16.90 -11.11 0.50
CA THR A 119 -16.30 -10.05 -0.31
C THR A 119 -15.32 -10.67 -1.29
N LEU A 120 -15.23 -10.09 -2.49
CA LEU A 120 -14.23 -10.41 -3.50
C LEU A 120 -12.92 -9.66 -3.26
N GLY A 121 -12.86 -8.80 -2.24
CA GLY A 121 -11.68 -8.01 -1.89
C GLY A 121 -11.64 -6.65 -2.60
N CYS A 122 -10.58 -5.89 -2.32
CA CYS A 122 -10.44 -4.52 -2.80
C CYS A 122 -9.90 -4.41 -4.23
N LEU A 123 -9.34 -5.49 -4.77
CA LEU A 123 -8.65 -5.47 -6.06
C LEU A 123 -9.57 -6.01 -7.16
N PRO A 124 -9.87 -5.21 -8.20
CA PRO A 124 -10.62 -5.68 -9.36
C PRO A 124 -9.76 -6.66 -10.20
N PRO A 125 -10.42 -7.52 -10.99
CA PRO A 125 -9.72 -8.30 -11.99
C PRO A 125 -9.11 -7.38 -13.05
N THR A 126 -7.91 -7.72 -13.51
CA THR A 126 -7.24 -7.04 -14.62
C THR A 126 -7.36 -7.86 -15.88
N PHE A 127 -7.72 -7.21 -16.97
CA PHE A 127 -7.76 -7.80 -18.30
C PHE A 127 -6.46 -7.43 -19.03
N GLU A 128 -5.74 -8.45 -19.47
CA GLU A 128 -4.60 -8.30 -20.37
C GLU A 128 -5.10 -8.47 -21.81
N GLY A 129 -4.66 -7.57 -22.70
CA GLY A 129 -4.98 -7.67 -24.13
C GLY A 129 -4.26 -8.84 -24.77
N PHE A 130 -4.89 -9.42 -25.78
CA PHE A 130 -4.33 -10.48 -26.63
C PHE A 130 -3.30 -9.91 -27.61
#